data_AF-A0A9D4VST0-F1
#
_entry.id   AF-A0A9D4VST0-F1
#
_cell.length_a   1.000
_cell.length_b   1.000
_cell.length_c   1.000
_cell.angle_alpha   90.00
_cell.angle_beta   90.00
_cell.angle_gamma   90.00
#
_symmetry.space_group_name_H-M   'P 1'
#
loop_
_entity.id
_entity.type
_entity.pdbx_description
1 polymer ?
#
loop_
_entity_poly.entity_id
_entity_poly.type
_entity_poly.pdbx_seq_one_letter_code
_entity_poly.pdbx_strand_id
1 'polypeptide(L)'
;MGSEAMVPEWASEPCIMGIDEAGRGPVLGPMAKIFHYGSISLITEPCKSAHIAAAKAAKDAGVFLSYDPNLRLPLWPSADSAREGILSIWETADIIKISEEEISFLTNGENPYDDAVVRKLFHPNLKLLLVTEGSEGCRYYTKEFSGRVKGMKVDAVDTTGAGDAFVAGILSQLATDLSLLHKEEQLRDSLKFANACGALTVTERGAIPALPTKETVLNALLEPVYIDTVGDPGKYEAKMSKNFPSIKFVVAKKADSLYPVVSGASIAAKVTRDRAVRDWMLDETADNIHRNFGSGYTADPATKSWLENHKHSIFGFPTLVRFSWGTCKTYFKSGAEVLWS
;
A
#
# COMPACT_ATOMS: atom_id res chain seq x y z
N MET A 1 -34.16 -42.29 18.05
CA MET A 1 -32.99 -42.34 18.94
C MET A 1 -31.91 -41.51 18.26
N GLY A 2 -31.78 -40.25 18.66
CA GLY A 2 -30.81 -39.32 18.07
C GLY A 2 -29.45 -39.52 18.74
N SER A 3 -28.40 -39.67 17.93
CA SER A 3 -27.02 -39.76 18.39
C SER A 3 -26.61 -38.48 19.12
N GLU A 4 -26.32 -38.58 20.41
CA GLU A 4 -25.61 -37.52 21.14
C GLU A 4 -24.25 -37.32 20.48
N ALA A 5 -23.99 -36.11 19.98
CA ALA A 5 -22.70 -35.76 19.43
C ALA A 5 -21.64 -35.85 20.53
N MET A 6 -20.63 -36.70 20.32
CA MET A 6 -19.49 -36.82 21.23
C MET A 6 -18.88 -35.43 21.44
N VAL A 7 -18.82 -35.02 22.71
CA VAL A 7 -18.11 -33.81 23.12
C VAL A 7 -16.63 -33.99 22.75
N PRO A 8 -16.01 -33.04 22.03
CA PRO A 8 -14.63 -33.14 21.61
C PRO A 8 -13.67 -33.31 22.80
N GLU A 9 -12.60 -34.07 22.60
CA GLU A 9 -11.58 -34.37 23.61
C GLU A 9 -10.99 -33.12 24.28
N TRP A 10 -10.87 -32.00 23.53
CA TRP A 10 -10.39 -30.72 24.07
C TRP A 10 -11.30 -30.10 25.15
N ALA A 11 -12.57 -30.49 25.21
CA ALA A 11 -13.51 -30.00 26.23
C ALA A 11 -13.48 -30.84 27.52
N SER A 12 -12.60 -31.85 27.60
CA SER A 12 -12.42 -32.70 28.79
C SER A 12 -11.32 -32.21 29.75
N GLU A 13 -10.53 -31.20 29.36
CA GLU A 13 -9.50 -30.59 30.21
C GLU A 13 -9.95 -29.22 30.78
N PRO A 14 -9.56 -28.87 32.03
CA PRO A 14 -9.86 -27.56 32.60
C PRO A 14 -9.20 -26.43 31.79
N CYS A 15 -10.00 -25.68 31.04
CA CYS A 15 -9.53 -24.51 30.30
C CYS A 15 -9.43 -23.29 31.23
N ILE A 16 -8.30 -22.58 31.21
CA ILE A 16 -8.16 -21.29 31.92
C ILE A 16 -8.81 -20.21 31.04
N MET A 17 -9.96 -19.70 31.47
CA MET A 17 -10.64 -18.59 30.81
C MET A 17 -10.06 -17.26 31.33
N GLY A 18 -9.29 -16.56 30.49
CA GLY A 18 -8.83 -15.20 30.76
C GLY A 18 -9.86 -14.17 30.29
N ILE A 19 -10.23 -13.25 31.17
CA ILE A 19 -11.05 -12.07 30.83
C ILE A 19 -10.08 -10.91 30.61
N ASP A 20 -10.05 -10.34 29.40
CA ASP A 20 -9.36 -9.08 29.10
C ASP A 20 -10.27 -7.90 29.51
N GLU A 21 -9.74 -6.98 30.30
CA GLU A 21 -10.43 -5.77 30.77
C GLU A 21 -10.85 -4.84 29.61
N ALA A 22 -10.35 -5.05 28.39
CA ALA A 22 -10.68 -4.27 27.20
C ALA A 22 -12.00 -4.67 26.48
N GLY A 23 -12.84 -5.55 27.05
CA GLY A 23 -14.19 -5.83 26.54
C GLY A 23 -14.25 -6.64 25.24
N ARG A 24 -13.17 -7.32 24.85
CA ARG A 24 -13.20 -8.33 23.80
C ARG A 24 -13.48 -9.67 24.49
N GLY A 25 -14.42 -10.45 23.97
CA GLY A 25 -14.83 -11.75 24.56
C GLY A 25 -13.67 -12.74 24.72
N PRO A 26 -13.95 -13.98 25.16
CA PRO A 26 -12.90 -14.96 25.48
C PRO A 26 -11.91 -15.12 24.32
N VAL A 27 -10.66 -14.74 24.55
CA VAL A 27 -9.56 -14.88 23.58
C VAL A 27 -8.98 -16.28 23.74
N LEU A 28 -9.23 -17.14 22.76
CA LEU A 28 -8.56 -18.44 22.64
C LEU A 28 -7.31 -18.24 21.77
N GLY A 29 -6.12 -18.26 22.40
CA GLY A 29 -4.82 -18.13 21.72
C GLY A 29 -3.90 -17.08 22.36
N PRO A 30 -2.63 -17.00 21.92
CA PRO A 30 -1.67 -16.06 22.47
C PRO A 30 -2.09 -14.60 22.18
N MET A 31 -2.01 -13.74 23.21
CA MET A 31 -2.30 -12.30 23.11
C MET A 31 -1.29 -11.55 22.20
N ALA A 32 -0.13 -12.16 21.95
CA ALA A 32 0.91 -11.65 21.07
C ALA A 32 1.04 -12.56 19.83
N LYS A 33 1.24 -11.95 18.65
CA LYS A 33 1.46 -12.71 17.40
C LYS A 33 2.93 -12.82 17.00
N ILE A 34 3.74 -11.83 17.39
CA ILE A 34 5.15 -11.74 17.04
C ILE A 34 5.93 -11.31 18.28
N PHE A 35 7.04 -12.00 18.56
CA PHE A 35 8.04 -11.63 19.56
C PHE A 35 9.30 -11.20 18.83
N HIS A 36 9.65 -9.90 18.93
CA HIS A 36 10.81 -9.33 18.25
C HIS A 36 11.99 -9.13 19.21
N TYR A 37 13.20 -9.42 18.73
CA TYR A 37 14.42 -9.29 19.51
C TYR A 37 15.64 -9.01 18.62
N GLY A 38 16.74 -8.59 19.26
CA GLY A 38 18.03 -8.39 18.61
C GLY A 38 19.21 -8.92 19.41
N SER A 39 20.41 -8.82 18.84
CA SER A 39 21.58 -9.53 19.39
C SER A 39 22.18 -8.89 20.65
N ILE A 40 21.89 -7.61 20.93
CA ILE A 40 22.47 -6.87 22.07
C ILE A 40 22.15 -7.58 23.41
N SER A 41 20.94 -8.11 23.56
CA SER A 41 20.56 -8.86 24.76
C SER A 41 21.29 -10.19 24.95
N LEU A 42 22.04 -10.67 23.96
CA LEU A 42 22.82 -11.91 24.04
C LEU A 42 24.24 -11.70 24.56
N ILE A 43 24.66 -10.45 24.78
CA ILE A 43 26.04 -10.10 25.10
C ILE A 43 26.39 -10.48 26.55
N THR A 44 25.54 -10.11 27.52
CA THR A 44 25.82 -10.27 28.95
C THR A 44 24.70 -10.97 29.69
N GLU A 45 25.06 -11.66 30.78
CA GLU A 45 24.09 -12.11 31.77
C GLU A 45 23.67 -10.96 32.70
N PRO A 46 22.43 -10.98 33.24
CA PRO A 46 21.39 -12.00 33.08
C PRO A 46 20.51 -11.82 31.81
N CYS A 47 20.79 -10.81 30.98
CA CYS A 47 19.96 -10.49 29.82
C CYS A 47 19.89 -11.64 28.81
N LYS A 48 21.00 -12.35 28.60
CA LYS A 48 21.10 -13.47 27.67
C LYS A 48 20.19 -14.63 28.07
N SER A 49 20.29 -15.11 29.31
CA SER A 49 19.43 -16.19 29.80
C SER A 49 17.95 -15.79 29.81
N ALA A 50 17.63 -14.56 30.20
CA ALA A 50 16.27 -14.02 30.15
C ALA A 50 15.71 -13.97 28.71
N HIS A 51 16.50 -13.51 27.74
CA HIS A 51 16.13 -13.51 26.32
C HIS A 51 15.80 -14.91 25.82
N ILE A 52 16.71 -15.88 26.06
CA ILE A 52 16.53 -17.25 25.57
C ILE A 52 15.26 -17.87 26.18
N ALA A 53 15.02 -17.66 27.47
CA ALA A 53 13.80 -18.12 28.14
C ALA A 53 12.53 -17.47 27.55
N ALA A 54 12.56 -16.17 27.28
CA ALA A 54 11.43 -15.44 26.70
C ALA A 54 11.13 -15.89 25.26
N ALA A 55 12.16 -16.03 24.42
CA ALA A 55 12.01 -16.52 23.05
C ALA A 55 11.46 -17.96 23.01
N LYS A 56 11.92 -18.82 23.92
CA LYS A 56 11.38 -20.18 24.06
C LYS A 56 9.91 -20.15 24.46
N ALA A 57 9.54 -19.39 25.49
CA ALA A 57 8.15 -19.29 25.95
C ALA A 57 7.22 -18.75 24.84
N ALA A 58 7.67 -17.76 24.07
CA ALA A 58 6.94 -17.25 22.91
C ALA A 58 6.74 -18.34 21.85
N LYS A 59 7.79 -19.09 21.51
CA LYS A 59 7.73 -20.18 20.53
C LYS A 59 6.81 -21.31 20.97
N ASP A 60 6.91 -21.73 22.23
CA ASP A 60 6.05 -22.78 22.82
C ASP A 60 4.56 -22.35 22.82
N ALA A 61 4.28 -21.05 22.88
CA ALA A 61 2.95 -20.47 22.76
C ALA A 61 2.47 -20.26 21.30
N GLY A 62 3.26 -20.65 20.29
CA GLY A 62 2.92 -20.48 18.87
C GLY A 62 3.10 -19.05 18.34
N VAL A 63 3.85 -18.20 19.04
CA VAL A 63 4.18 -16.83 18.62
C VAL A 63 5.34 -16.86 17.62
N PHE A 64 5.25 -16.08 16.54
CA PHE A 64 6.34 -15.97 15.56
C PHE A 64 7.53 -15.23 16.16
N LEU A 65 8.73 -15.77 15.95
CA LEU A 65 9.98 -15.16 16.39
C LEU A 65 10.58 -14.28 15.27
N SER A 66 10.74 -12.99 15.55
CA SER A 66 11.34 -12.00 14.64
C SER A 66 12.69 -11.55 15.17
N TYR A 67 13.75 -11.68 14.36
CA TYR A 67 15.12 -11.39 14.76
C TYR A 67 15.75 -10.33 13.85
N ASP A 68 16.23 -9.24 14.45
CA ASP A 68 17.16 -8.28 13.82
C ASP A 68 18.47 -8.30 14.63
N PRO A 69 19.56 -8.92 14.14
CA PRO A 69 20.83 -8.94 14.86
C PRO A 69 21.26 -7.54 15.29
N ASN A 70 20.99 -6.52 14.47
CA ASN A 70 21.29 -5.11 14.74
C ASN A 70 22.71 -4.94 15.30
N LEU A 71 23.70 -5.45 14.57
CA LEU A 71 25.08 -5.60 15.04
C LEU A 71 25.65 -4.28 15.60
N ARG A 72 26.22 -4.36 16.80
CA ARG A 72 26.94 -3.27 17.46
C ARG A 72 28.29 -3.77 17.94
N LEU A 73 29.25 -3.92 17.01
CA LEU A 73 30.58 -4.49 17.28
C LEU A 73 31.26 -3.94 18.55
N PRO A 74 31.23 -2.63 18.87
CA PRO A 74 31.87 -2.11 20.08
C PRO A 74 31.32 -2.65 21.41
N LEU A 75 30.11 -3.24 21.40
CA LEU A 75 29.51 -3.83 22.60
C LEU A 75 29.95 -5.28 22.82
N TRP A 76 30.55 -5.92 21.82
CA TRP A 76 30.97 -7.32 21.89
C TRP A 76 32.45 -7.43 22.29
N PRO A 77 32.85 -8.48 23.02
CA PRO A 77 34.25 -8.72 23.37
C PRO A 77 35.18 -8.84 22.15
N SER A 78 34.68 -9.43 21.07
CA SER A 78 35.38 -9.57 19.78
C SER A 78 34.38 -9.75 18.63
N ALA A 79 34.84 -9.55 17.40
CA ALA A 79 34.05 -9.85 16.20
C ALA A 79 33.61 -11.32 16.13
N ASP A 80 34.49 -12.26 16.54
CA ASP A 80 34.16 -13.68 16.57
C ASP A 80 33.07 -13.98 17.60
N SER A 81 33.17 -13.40 18.81
CA SER A 81 32.13 -13.56 19.83
C SER A 81 30.78 -12.98 19.39
N ALA A 82 30.78 -11.88 18.62
CA ALA A 82 29.58 -11.29 18.05
C ALA A 82 28.93 -12.21 17.03
N ARG A 83 29.73 -12.78 16.13
CA ARG A 83 29.27 -13.74 15.13
C ARG A 83 28.70 -15.00 15.77
N GLU A 84 29.44 -15.61 16.71
CA GLU A 84 28.98 -16.80 17.45
C GLU A 84 27.70 -16.51 18.23
N GLY A 85 27.65 -15.37 18.93
CA GLY A 85 26.47 -14.93 19.67
C GLY A 85 25.25 -14.73 18.76
N ILE A 86 25.42 -14.01 17.65
CA ILE A 86 24.35 -13.76 16.67
C ILE A 86 23.83 -15.08 16.09
N LEU A 87 24.73 -15.99 15.72
CA LEU A 87 24.38 -17.26 15.08
C LEU A 87 23.81 -18.29 16.07
N SER A 88 24.11 -18.17 17.38
CA SER A 88 23.68 -19.13 18.40
C SER A 88 22.18 -19.33 18.51
N ILE A 89 21.38 -18.33 18.11
CA ILE A 89 19.91 -18.38 18.10
C ILE A 89 19.31 -18.26 16.70
N TRP A 90 20.14 -18.29 15.65
CA TRP A 90 19.71 -18.03 14.26
C TRP A 90 18.56 -18.94 13.84
N GLU A 91 18.71 -20.24 14.10
CA GLU A 91 17.75 -21.30 13.75
C GLU A 91 16.41 -21.21 14.47
N THR A 92 16.30 -20.35 15.50
CA THR A 92 15.07 -20.21 16.28
C THR A 92 14.07 -19.28 15.61
N ALA A 93 14.54 -18.33 14.80
CA ALA A 93 13.72 -17.28 14.21
C ALA A 93 12.80 -17.79 13.08
N ASP A 94 11.62 -17.20 12.98
CA ASP A 94 10.69 -17.39 11.85
C ASP A 94 10.85 -16.28 10.81
N ILE A 95 11.26 -15.09 11.27
CA ILE A 95 11.52 -13.92 10.44
C ILE A 95 12.88 -13.36 10.83
N ILE A 96 13.75 -13.13 9.86
CA ILE A 96 15.05 -12.49 10.07
C ILE A 96 15.12 -11.25 9.18
N LYS A 97 15.61 -10.14 9.73
CA LYS A 97 16.05 -8.99 8.95
C LYS A 97 17.54 -8.77 9.19
N ILE A 98 18.28 -8.52 8.11
CA ILE A 98 19.70 -8.15 8.13
C ILE A 98 19.99 -7.05 7.12
N SER A 99 21.13 -6.37 7.27
CA SER A 99 21.69 -5.45 6.27
C SER A 99 22.77 -6.11 5.41
N GLU A 100 23.22 -5.38 4.39
CA GLU A 100 24.32 -5.80 3.51
C GLU A 100 25.65 -5.91 4.26
N GLU A 101 25.88 -5.00 5.22
CA GLU A 101 27.02 -5.03 6.12
C GLU A 101 26.96 -6.25 7.05
N GLU A 102 25.76 -6.61 7.54
CA GLU A 102 25.58 -7.79 8.39
C GLU A 102 25.76 -9.09 7.61
N ILE A 103 25.34 -9.16 6.34
CA ILE A 103 25.65 -10.32 5.48
C ILE A 103 27.15 -10.47 5.31
N SER A 104 27.83 -9.38 4.92
CA SER A 104 29.27 -9.37 4.73
C SER A 104 29.98 -9.75 6.02
N PHE A 105 29.51 -9.23 7.15
CA PHE A 105 30.02 -9.58 8.46
C PHE A 105 29.86 -11.07 8.69
N LEU A 106 28.63 -11.62 8.68
CA LEU A 106 28.29 -13.00 9.06
C LEU A 106 28.89 -14.07 8.14
N THR A 107 29.12 -13.74 6.88
CA THR A 107 29.70 -14.66 5.88
C THR A 107 31.22 -14.56 5.75
N ASN A 108 31.90 -13.76 6.59
CA ASN A 108 33.35 -13.52 6.53
C ASN A 108 33.79 -12.85 5.21
N GLY A 109 33.01 -11.88 4.74
CA GLY A 109 33.35 -11.02 3.59
C GLY A 109 32.89 -11.54 2.24
N GLU A 110 31.99 -12.53 2.18
CA GLU A 110 31.36 -12.90 0.91
C GLU A 110 30.51 -11.74 0.37
N ASN A 111 30.27 -11.74 -0.95
CA ASN A 111 29.55 -10.66 -1.62
C ASN A 111 28.08 -10.62 -1.13
N PRO A 112 27.63 -9.55 -0.45
CA PRO A 112 26.27 -9.48 0.06
C PRO A 112 25.21 -9.39 -1.05
N TYR A 113 25.58 -8.98 -2.26
CA TYR A 113 24.67 -8.85 -3.40
C TYR A 113 24.43 -10.15 -4.16
N ASP A 114 25.17 -11.21 -3.84
CA ASP A 114 24.97 -12.53 -4.44
C ASP A 114 23.87 -13.28 -3.68
N ASP A 115 22.76 -13.56 -4.36
CA ASP A 115 21.62 -14.24 -3.77
C ASP A 115 21.96 -15.67 -3.31
N ALA A 116 22.98 -16.32 -3.89
CA ALA A 116 23.45 -17.63 -3.42
C ALA A 116 24.12 -17.53 -2.03
N VAL A 117 24.84 -16.44 -1.77
CA VAL A 117 25.45 -16.13 -0.46
C VAL A 117 24.36 -15.91 0.58
N VAL A 118 23.38 -15.06 0.26
CA VAL A 118 22.27 -14.75 1.17
C VAL A 118 21.45 -16.00 1.48
N ARG A 119 21.23 -16.89 0.49
CA ARG A 119 20.50 -18.14 0.69
C ARG A 119 21.16 -19.11 1.66
N LYS A 120 22.48 -19.03 1.89
CA LYS A 120 23.15 -19.82 2.95
C LYS A 120 22.67 -19.44 4.36
N LEU A 121 22.21 -18.21 4.54
CA LEU A 121 21.65 -17.71 5.80
C LEU A 121 20.16 -18.06 5.96
N PHE A 122 19.53 -18.63 4.93
CA PHE A 122 18.14 -19.06 4.96
C PHE A 122 18.03 -20.50 5.46
N HIS A 123 17.60 -20.67 6.71
CA HIS A 123 17.49 -21.99 7.32
C HIS A 123 16.10 -22.63 7.11
N PRO A 124 15.95 -23.97 7.25
CA PRO A 124 14.72 -24.67 6.88
C PRO A 124 13.45 -24.24 7.64
N ASN A 125 13.58 -23.68 8.84
CA ASN A 125 12.44 -23.23 9.63
C ASN A 125 12.02 -21.79 9.31
N LEU A 126 12.91 -21.02 8.67
CA LEU A 126 12.68 -19.62 8.34
C LEU A 126 11.51 -19.46 7.39
N LYS A 127 10.66 -18.48 7.67
CA LYS A 127 9.51 -18.11 6.83
C LYS A 127 9.84 -16.93 5.94
N LEU A 128 10.62 -15.98 6.46
CA LEU A 128 10.98 -14.76 5.75
C LEU A 128 12.37 -14.27 6.15
N LEU A 129 13.24 -14.11 5.17
CA LEU A 129 14.51 -13.39 5.31
C LEU A 129 14.42 -12.06 4.56
N LEU A 130 14.71 -10.96 5.24
CA LEU A 130 14.73 -9.61 4.70
C LEU A 130 16.16 -9.09 4.69
N VAL A 131 16.56 -8.49 3.56
CA VAL A 131 17.84 -7.79 3.42
C VAL A 131 17.55 -6.33 3.10
N THR A 132 17.88 -5.41 4.00
CA THR A 132 17.74 -3.98 3.75
C THR A 132 18.94 -3.44 2.98
N GLU A 133 18.69 -2.68 1.91
CA GLU A 133 19.68 -2.12 0.97
C GLU A 133 19.64 -0.57 0.97
N GLY A 134 19.49 0.03 2.16
CA GLY A 134 19.41 1.48 2.33
C GLY A 134 18.37 2.14 1.41
N SER A 135 18.82 3.13 0.61
CA SER A 135 17.95 3.89 -0.30
C SER A 135 17.47 3.09 -1.53
N GLU A 136 18.02 1.90 -1.76
CA GLU A 136 17.59 1.00 -2.85
C GLU A 136 16.41 0.12 -2.43
N GLY A 137 16.12 0.04 -1.12
CA GLY A 137 14.95 -0.66 -0.56
C GLY A 137 15.32 -1.95 0.14
N CYS A 138 14.73 -3.06 -0.29
CA CYS A 138 15.00 -4.35 0.31
C CYS A 138 14.87 -5.53 -0.66
N ARG A 139 15.56 -6.63 -0.33
CA ARG A 139 15.30 -7.96 -0.83
C ARG A 139 14.54 -8.79 0.18
N TYR A 140 13.76 -9.73 -0.31
CA TYR A 140 13.04 -10.70 0.52
C TYR A 140 13.19 -12.09 -0.06
N TYR A 141 13.25 -13.07 0.83
CA TYR A 141 13.33 -14.48 0.50
C TYR A 141 12.36 -15.25 1.39
N THR A 142 11.55 -16.11 0.78
CA THR A 142 10.75 -17.12 1.43
C THR A 142 11.14 -18.49 0.85
N LYS A 143 10.46 -19.55 1.29
CA LYS A 143 10.61 -20.88 0.69
C LYS A 143 10.10 -20.95 -0.74
N GLU A 144 9.08 -20.15 -1.07
CA GLU A 144 8.33 -20.25 -2.33
C GLU A 144 8.79 -19.22 -3.35
N PHE A 145 9.15 -18.02 -2.89
CA PHE A 145 9.47 -16.90 -3.77
C PHE A 145 10.54 -15.99 -3.15
N SER A 146 11.15 -15.17 -3.99
CA SER A 146 12.12 -14.16 -3.57
C SER A 146 12.12 -13.02 -4.57
N GLY A 147 12.45 -11.81 -4.12
CA GLY A 147 12.53 -10.67 -5.02
C GLY A 147 13.06 -9.41 -4.35
N ARG A 148 12.92 -8.30 -5.08
CA ARG A 148 13.31 -6.97 -4.63
C ARG A 148 12.11 -6.01 -4.61
N VAL A 149 12.09 -5.12 -3.62
CA VAL A 149 11.14 -4.00 -3.52
C VAL A 149 11.95 -2.71 -3.40
N LYS A 150 11.73 -1.81 -4.36
CA LYS A 150 12.46 -0.54 -4.42
C LYS A 150 12.18 0.33 -3.21
N GLY A 151 13.22 1.04 -2.76
CA GLY A 151 13.15 2.05 -1.71
C GLY A 151 12.43 3.31 -2.17
N MET A 152 11.98 4.09 -1.19
CA MET A 152 11.46 5.44 -1.42
C MET A 152 12.63 6.42 -1.39
N LYS A 153 12.79 7.24 -2.44
CA LYS A 153 13.82 8.27 -2.48
C LYS A 153 13.39 9.48 -1.65
N VAL A 154 14.27 9.88 -0.73
CA VAL A 154 14.10 11.00 0.20
C VAL A 154 15.44 11.70 0.39
N ASP A 155 15.41 12.95 0.83
CA ASP A 155 16.61 13.67 1.25
C ASP A 155 16.92 13.31 2.71
N ALA A 156 17.96 12.52 2.93
CA ALA A 156 18.33 12.04 4.26
C ALA A 156 19.03 13.12 5.08
N VAL A 157 18.58 13.31 6.33
CA VAL A 157 19.16 14.22 7.32
C VAL A 157 19.92 13.43 8.40
N ASP A 158 19.34 12.32 8.87
CA ASP A 158 19.92 11.45 9.90
C ASP A 158 19.47 10.00 9.64
N THR A 159 20.39 9.06 9.44
CA THR A 159 20.04 7.67 9.13
C THR A 159 19.67 6.82 10.35
N THR A 160 19.78 7.40 11.55
CA THR A 160 19.55 6.72 12.82
C THR A 160 18.10 6.23 12.93
N GLY A 161 17.90 4.93 13.18
CA GLY A 161 16.58 4.33 13.37
C GLY A 161 15.86 3.87 12.10
N ALA A 162 16.43 4.07 10.91
CA ALA A 162 15.81 3.65 9.64
C ALA A 162 15.52 2.13 9.58
N GLY A 163 16.46 1.32 10.06
CA GLY A 163 16.31 -0.13 10.15
C GLY A 163 15.21 -0.54 11.13
N ASP A 164 15.16 0.10 12.30
CA ASP A 164 14.14 -0.16 13.33
C ASP A 164 12.75 0.24 12.81
N ALA A 165 12.64 1.36 12.09
CA ALA A 165 11.40 1.81 11.46
C ALA A 165 10.94 0.87 10.34
N PHE A 166 11.87 0.34 9.54
CA PHE A 166 11.56 -0.70 8.55
C PHE A 166 11.01 -1.95 9.22
N VAL A 167 11.68 -2.45 10.28
CA VAL A 167 11.23 -3.62 11.06
C VAL A 167 9.84 -3.37 11.66
N ALA A 168 9.63 -2.24 12.33
CA ALA A 168 8.33 -1.87 12.87
C ALA A 168 7.25 -1.84 11.77
N GLY A 169 7.58 -1.27 10.60
CA GLY A 169 6.72 -1.23 9.43
C GLY A 169 6.27 -2.62 8.98
N ILE A 170 7.20 -3.54 8.71
CA ILE A 170 6.84 -4.89 8.24
C ILE A 170 6.14 -5.71 9.31
N LEU A 171 6.57 -5.63 10.58
CA LEU A 171 5.96 -6.37 11.67
C LEU A 171 4.54 -5.88 11.96
N SER A 172 4.24 -4.59 11.76
CA SER A 172 2.86 -4.08 11.90
C SER A 172 1.90 -4.69 10.87
N GLN A 173 2.37 -4.95 9.66
CA GLN A 173 1.58 -5.59 8.59
C GLN A 173 1.38 -7.07 8.89
N LEU A 174 2.47 -7.78 9.23
CA LEU A 174 2.42 -9.21 9.56
C LEU A 174 1.61 -9.53 10.83
N ALA A 175 1.66 -8.65 11.84
CA ALA A 175 0.82 -8.78 13.03
C ALA A 175 -0.67 -8.63 12.70
N THR A 176 -1.02 -7.96 11.59
CA THR A 176 -2.41 -7.89 11.13
C THR A 176 -2.78 -9.18 10.39
N ASP A 177 -1.97 -9.60 9.42
CA ASP A 177 -2.21 -10.77 8.58
C ASP A 177 -0.91 -11.58 8.33
N LEU A 178 -0.78 -12.74 8.96
CA LEU A 178 0.37 -13.63 8.74
C LEU A 178 0.30 -14.38 7.41
N SER A 179 -0.86 -14.43 6.75
CA SER A 179 -1.00 -15.08 5.44
C SER A 179 -0.25 -14.35 4.33
N LEU A 180 0.17 -13.10 4.57
CA LEU A 180 1.06 -12.33 3.70
C LEU A 180 2.34 -13.09 3.37
N LEU A 181 2.84 -13.95 4.26
CA LEU A 181 4.03 -14.78 4.04
C LEU A 181 3.90 -15.74 2.84
N HIS A 182 2.67 -16.02 2.39
CA HIS A 182 2.36 -16.90 1.27
C HIS A 182 1.73 -16.16 0.08
N LYS A 183 1.66 -14.83 0.11
CA LYS A 183 1.02 -14.00 -0.92
C LYS A 183 2.01 -12.95 -1.42
N GLU A 184 2.82 -13.31 -2.43
CA GLU A 184 3.93 -12.47 -2.89
C GLU A 184 3.52 -11.02 -3.15
N GLU A 185 2.44 -10.78 -3.91
CA GLU A 185 1.99 -9.42 -4.25
C GLU A 185 1.68 -8.58 -3.00
N GLN A 186 0.97 -9.14 -2.02
CA GLN A 186 0.58 -8.44 -0.79
C GLN A 186 1.77 -8.27 0.17
N LEU A 187 2.70 -9.22 0.19
CA LEU A 187 3.97 -9.07 0.90
C LEU A 187 4.79 -7.93 0.31
N ARG A 188 4.87 -7.83 -1.02
CA ARG A 188 5.57 -6.73 -1.70
C ARG A 188 4.98 -5.38 -1.33
N ASP A 189 3.66 -5.25 -1.22
CA ASP A 189 3.02 -4.01 -0.77
C ASP A 189 3.33 -3.71 0.71
N SER A 190 3.36 -4.73 1.56
CA SER A 190 3.79 -4.58 2.96
C SER A 190 5.25 -4.15 3.08
N LEU A 191 6.11 -4.61 2.18
CA LEU A 191 7.52 -4.21 2.10
C LEU A 191 7.69 -2.79 1.53
N LYS A 192 6.82 -2.35 0.61
CA LYS A 192 6.78 -0.92 0.20
C LYS A 192 6.44 -0.04 1.40
N PHE A 193 5.48 -0.47 2.23
CA PHE A 193 5.15 0.21 3.48
C PHE A 193 6.35 0.27 4.44
N ALA A 194 7.04 -0.85 4.65
CA ALA A 194 8.23 -0.90 5.49
C ALA A 194 9.39 -0.02 4.96
N ASN A 195 9.65 -0.06 3.64
CA ASN A 195 10.63 0.81 2.99
C ASN A 195 10.29 2.30 3.19
N ALA A 196 9.01 2.67 3.10
CA ALA A 196 8.55 4.04 3.34
C ALA A 196 8.69 4.44 4.81
N CYS A 197 8.43 3.55 5.78
CA CYS A 197 8.73 3.80 7.19
C CYS A 197 10.20 4.14 7.41
N GLY A 198 11.11 3.31 6.87
CA GLY A 198 12.56 3.54 6.95
C GLY A 198 12.98 4.85 6.29
N ALA A 199 12.48 5.12 5.07
CA ALA A 199 12.82 6.33 4.34
C ALA A 199 12.31 7.60 5.04
N LEU A 200 11.06 7.64 5.51
CA LEU A 200 10.54 8.82 6.17
C LEU A 200 11.25 9.11 7.50
N THR A 201 11.65 8.07 8.23
CA THR A 201 12.41 8.23 9.49
C THR A 201 13.72 8.98 9.28
N VAL A 202 14.38 8.84 8.13
CA VAL A 202 15.66 9.53 7.90
C VAL A 202 15.54 11.00 7.54
N THR A 203 14.32 11.51 7.37
CA THR A 203 14.07 12.91 6.99
C THR A 203 14.10 13.87 8.17
N GLU A 204 14.06 13.35 9.40
CA GLU A 204 14.16 14.11 10.64
C GLU A 204 15.28 13.56 11.53
N ARG A 205 15.64 14.28 12.60
CA ARG A 205 16.73 13.88 13.51
C ARG A 205 16.24 12.96 14.62
N GLY A 206 17.03 11.92 14.90
CA GLY A 206 16.83 10.97 15.99
C GLY A 206 15.84 9.85 15.66
N ALA A 207 16.12 8.63 16.15
CA ALA A 207 15.35 7.44 15.82
C ALA A 207 13.85 7.52 16.17
N ILE A 208 13.53 7.66 17.47
CA ILE A 208 12.14 7.60 17.94
C ILE A 208 11.33 8.85 17.54
N PRO A 209 11.85 10.09 17.70
CA PRO A 209 11.10 11.28 17.33
C PRO A 209 10.74 11.33 15.85
N ALA A 210 11.57 10.76 14.98
CA ALA A 210 11.36 10.75 13.53
C ALA A 210 10.45 9.61 13.03
N LEU A 211 9.95 8.72 13.91
CA LEU A 211 9.09 7.62 13.47
C LEU A 211 7.79 8.16 12.85
N PRO A 212 7.48 7.79 11.59
CA PRO A 212 6.30 8.29 10.92
C PRO A 212 5.02 7.64 11.45
N THR A 213 3.93 8.39 11.43
CA THR A 213 2.60 7.81 11.65
C THR A 213 2.18 6.93 10.47
N LYS A 214 1.26 5.98 10.70
CA LYS A 214 0.68 5.17 9.61
C LYS A 214 0.08 6.06 8.50
N GLU A 215 -0.59 7.14 8.88
CA GLU A 215 -1.18 8.09 7.91
C GLU A 215 -0.09 8.75 7.06
N THR A 216 1.00 9.22 7.68
CA THR A 216 2.15 9.80 6.96
C THR A 216 2.72 8.83 5.93
N VAL A 217 2.90 7.57 6.32
CA VAL A 217 3.44 6.53 5.41
C VAL A 217 2.49 6.27 4.25
N LEU A 218 1.19 6.10 4.53
CA LEU A 218 0.19 5.88 3.48
C LEU A 218 0.12 7.06 2.51
N ASN A 219 0.13 8.29 3.02
CA ASN A 219 0.13 9.50 2.19
C ASN A 219 1.37 9.60 1.31
N ALA A 220 2.55 9.22 1.81
CA ALA A 220 3.79 9.21 1.03
C ALA A 220 3.79 8.13 -0.08
N LEU A 221 3.02 7.06 0.09
CA LEU A 221 2.87 5.99 -0.89
C LEU A 221 1.79 6.27 -1.94
N LEU A 222 0.93 7.27 -1.74
CA LEU A 222 -0.06 7.65 -2.73
C LEU A 222 0.65 8.21 -3.97
N GLU A 223 0.41 7.59 -5.12
CA GLU A 223 0.79 8.21 -6.39
C GLU A 223 0.04 9.53 -6.57
N PRO A 224 0.66 10.54 -7.21
CA PRO A 224 -0.02 11.79 -7.48
C PRO A 224 -1.27 11.54 -8.33
N VAL A 225 -2.37 12.19 -7.97
CA VAL A 225 -3.58 12.19 -8.79
C VAL A 225 -3.41 13.20 -9.91
N TYR A 226 -3.30 12.70 -11.14
CA TYR A 226 -3.18 13.51 -12.33
C TYR A 226 -4.56 13.93 -12.85
N ILE A 227 -4.77 15.23 -13.06
CA ILE A 227 -6.05 15.79 -13.49
C ILE A 227 -5.87 16.61 -14.77
N ASP A 228 -6.69 16.30 -15.78
CA ASP A 228 -6.85 17.15 -16.95
C ASP A 228 -7.82 18.29 -16.64
N THR A 229 -7.38 19.53 -16.85
CA THR A 229 -8.22 20.72 -16.66
C THR A 229 -8.41 21.51 -17.94
N VAL A 230 -9.62 22.02 -18.11
CA VAL A 230 -9.94 23.04 -19.13
C VAL A 230 -9.59 24.44 -18.62
N GLY A 231 -9.53 24.62 -17.30
CA GLY A 231 -9.31 25.91 -16.64
C GLY A 231 -7.84 26.19 -16.30
N ASP A 232 -7.63 27.10 -15.36
CA ASP A 232 -6.31 27.41 -14.83
C ASP A 232 -5.80 26.26 -13.93
N PRO A 233 -4.68 25.59 -14.26
CA PRO A 233 -4.17 24.47 -13.49
C PRO A 233 -3.87 24.81 -12.03
N GLY A 234 -3.21 25.95 -11.78
CA GLY A 234 -2.82 26.35 -10.42
C GLY A 234 -4.03 26.58 -9.51
N LYS A 235 -5.10 27.20 -10.02
CA LYS A 235 -6.35 27.37 -9.25
C LYS A 235 -7.01 26.04 -8.90
N TYR A 236 -7.03 25.09 -9.83
CA TYR A 236 -7.61 23.77 -9.58
C TYR A 236 -6.76 22.94 -8.64
N GLU A 237 -5.44 22.95 -8.81
CA GLU A 237 -4.50 22.28 -7.91
C GLU A 237 -4.64 22.82 -6.48
N ALA A 238 -4.60 24.14 -6.29
CA ALA A 238 -4.78 24.76 -4.99
C ALA A 238 -6.14 24.40 -4.35
N LYS A 239 -7.21 24.34 -5.15
CA LYS A 239 -8.54 23.94 -4.68
C LYS A 239 -8.58 22.46 -4.25
N MET A 240 -7.98 21.57 -5.04
CA MET A 240 -7.96 20.14 -4.75
C MET A 240 -7.09 19.85 -3.53
N SER A 241 -5.88 20.39 -3.47
CA SER A 241 -4.97 20.24 -2.33
C SER A 241 -5.57 20.83 -1.04
N LYS A 242 -6.36 21.90 -1.13
CA LYS A 242 -7.08 22.43 0.04
C LYS A 242 -8.17 21.47 0.55
N ASN A 243 -8.91 20.83 -0.36
CA ASN A 243 -10.00 19.94 0.00
C ASN A 243 -9.53 18.52 0.38
N PHE A 244 -8.38 18.10 -0.16
CA PHE A 244 -7.80 16.77 0.02
C PHE A 244 -6.30 16.92 0.33
N PRO A 245 -5.95 17.41 1.53
CA PRO A 245 -4.57 17.75 1.89
C PRO A 245 -3.62 16.54 1.92
N SER A 246 -4.14 15.33 2.05
CA SER A 246 -3.38 14.08 2.04
C SER A 246 -3.06 13.56 0.63
N ILE A 247 -3.66 14.12 -0.41
CA ILE A 247 -3.48 13.67 -1.80
C ILE A 247 -2.64 14.68 -2.55
N LYS A 248 -1.55 14.22 -3.18
CA LYS A 248 -0.77 15.03 -4.10
C LYS A 248 -1.49 15.11 -5.43
N PHE A 249 -1.79 16.31 -5.92
CA PHE A 249 -2.39 16.50 -7.24
C PHE A 249 -1.37 17.03 -8.23
N VAL A 250 -1.48 16.59 -9.48
CA VAL A 250 -0.79 17.19 -10.62
C VAL A 250 -1.85 17.60 -11.62
N VAL A 251 -2.12 18.89 -11.71
CA VAL A 251 -3.14 19.42 -12.62
C VAL A 251 -2.44 20.01 -13.84
N ALA A 252 -2.86 19.59 -15.04
CA ALA A 252 -2.31 20.10 -16.28
C ALA A 252 -3.39 20.27 -17.34
N LYS A 253 -3.14 21.17 -18.30
CA LYS A 253 -3.95 21.23 -19.53
C LYS A 253 -3.47 20.12 -20.47
N LYS A 254 -4.41 19.41 -21.10
CA LYS A 254 -4.10 18.25 -21.96
C LYS A 254 -3.36 17.16 -21.19
N ALA A 255 -3.71 16.95 -19.92
CA ALA A 255 -3.07 15.94 -19.08
C ALA A 255 -3.27 14.53 -19.65
N ASP A 256 -4.37 14.31 -20.38
CA ASP A 256 -4.64 13.09 -21.15
C ASP A 256 -3.64 12.83 -22.27
N SER A 257 -2.89 13.84 -22.72
CA SER A 257 -1.80 13.70 -23.70
C SER A 257 -0.42 13.62 -23.04
N LEU A 258 -0.31 14.05 -21.78
CA LEU A 258 0.96 14.13 -21.04
C LEU A 258 1.20 12.89 -20.17
N TYR A 259 0.13 12.29 -19.65
CA TYR A 259 0.21 11.23 -18.65
C TYR A 259 -0.63 10.02 -19.09
N PRO A 260 -0.01 8.84 -19.33
CA PRO A 260 -0.71 7.64 -19.79
C PRO A 260 -1.89 7.22 -18.91
N VAL A 261 -1.77 7.39 -17.59
CA VAL A 261 -2.85 7.10 -16.63
C VAL A 261 -4.09 7.97 -16.87
N VAL A 262 -3.90 9.25 -17.22
CA VAL A 262 -5.00 10.16 -17.56
C VAL A 262 -5.58 9.83 -18.93
N SER A 263 -4.75 9.42 -19.89
CA SER A 263 -5.22 8.92 -21.20
C SER A 263 -6.16 7.73 -21.01
N GLY A 264 -5.74 6.74 -20.22
CA GLY A 264 -6.53 5.55 -19.90
C GLY A 264 -7.86 5.88 -19.22
N ALA A 265 -7.81 6.75 -18.20
CA ALA A 265 -9.01 7.24 -17.51
C ALA A 265 -9.97 7.98 -18.48
N SER A 266 -9.43 8.79 -19.38
CA SER A 266 -10.20 9.54 -20.39
C SER A 266 -10.91 8.60 -21.39
N ILE A 267 -10.26 7.50 -21.78
CA ILE A 267 -10.88 6.45 -22.62
C ILE A 267 -12.02 5.77 -21.85
N ALA A 268 -11.76 5.31 -20.62
CA ALA A 268 -12.76 4.65 -19.80
C ALA A 268 -13.99 5.55 -19.57
N ALA A 269 -13.79 6.83 -19.28
CA ALA A 269 -14.87 7.81 -19.12
C ALA A 269 -15.70 7.96 -20.40
N LYS A 270 -15.06 8.12 -21.56
CA LYS A 270 -15.76 8.25 -22.85
C LYS A 270 -16.53 6.98 -23.22
N VAL A 271 -15.92 5.81 -23.11
CA VAL A 271 -16.57 4.52 -23.44
C VAL A 271 -17.75 4.25 -22.50
N THR A 272 -17.59 4.53 -21.21
CA THR A 272 -18.66 4.37 -20.21
C THR A 272 -19.81 5.33 -20.49
N ARG A 273 -19.50 6.60 -20.79
CA ARG A 273 -20.50 7.59 -21.24
C ARG A 273 -21.23 7.11 -22.49
N ASP A 274 -20.51 6.70 -23.53
CA ASP A 274 -21.11 6.29 -24.79
C ASP A 274 -22.02 5.06 -24.60
N ARG A 275 -21.63 4.13 -23.73
CA ARG A 275 -22.50 3.00 -23.34
C ARG A 275 -23.75 3.49 -22.60
N ALA A 276 -23.59 4.33 -21.58
CA ALA A 276 -24.72 4.86 -20.82
C ALA A 276 -25.71 5.63 -21.70
N VAL A 277 -25.18 6.42 -22.65
CA VAL A 277 -25.99 7.20 -23.61
C VAL A 277 -26.71 6.29 -24.62
N ARG A 278 -26.08 5.19 -25.08
CA ARG A 278 -26.77 4.21 -25.96
C ARG A 278 -27.95 3.55 -25.27
N ASP A 279 -27.78 3.20 -24.00
CA ASP A 279 -28.76 2.47 -23.20
C ASP A 279 -29.79 3.41 -22.55
N TRP A 280 -29.57 4.73 -22.64
CA TRP A 280 -30.46 5.74 -22.06
C TRP A 280 -31.83 5.73 -22.76
N MET A 281 -32.90 5.58 -21.98
CA MET A 281 -34.26 5.86 -22.42
C MET A 281 -34.57 7.33 -22.15
N LEU A 282 -34.77 8.12 -23.21
CA LEU A 282 -35.21 9.50 -23.09
C LEU A 282 -36.67 9.52 -22.65
N ASP A 283 -37.01 10.36 -21.66
CA ASP A 283 -38.40 10.60 -21.25
C ASP A 283 -39.26 11.20 -22.39
N GLU A 284 -38.58 11.85 -23.33
CA GLU A 284 -39.16 12.39 -24.57
C GLU A 284 -39.30 11.29 -25.62
N THR A 285 -40.09 10.26 -25.35
CA THR A 285 -40.58 9.30 -26.37
C THR A 285 -41.67 9.91 -27.28
N ALA A 286 -41.73 11.23 -27.41
CA ALA A 286 -42.66 11.92 -28.29
C ALA A 286 -42.04 12.07 -29.70
N ASP A 287 -42.49 11.18 -30.58
CA ASP A 287 -42.45 11.21 -32.05
C ASP A 287 -41.12 11.49 -32.77
N ASN A 288 -40.59 10.43 -33.41
CA ASN A 288 -39.57 10.45 -34.47
C ASN A 288 -38.15 10.93 -34.13
N ILE A 289 -37.77 11.10 -32.86
CA ILE A 289 -36.37 11.39 -32.48
C ILE A 289 -35.50 10.13 -32.64
N HIS A 290 -34.69 10.06 -33.70
CA HIS A 290 -33.83 8.90 -33.94
C HIS A 290 -32.55 8.93 -33.08
N ARG A 291 -32.10 7.78 -32.56
CA ARG A 291 -30.96 7.68 -31.61
C ARG A 291 -29.55 7.90 -32.21
N ASN A 292 -29.46 8.27 -33.48
CA ASN A 292 -28.17 8.47 -34.16
C ASN A 292 -27.67 9.92 -34.02
N PHE A 293 -27.38 10.35 -32.79
CA PHE A 293 -26.92 11.71 -32.46
C PHE A 293 -25.40 11.93 -32.61
N GLY A 294 -24.68 10.95 -33.18
CA GLY A 294 -23.23 11.03 -33.35
C GLY A 294 -22.46 10.96 -32.03
N SER A 295 -21.28 11.59 -31.99
CA SER A 295 -20.34 11.57 -30.86
C SER A 295 -20.69 12.53 -29.71
N GLY A 296 -21.62 13.47 -29.94
CA GLY A 296 -21.94 14.55 -29.01
C GLY A 296 -20.93 15.71 -29.01
N TYR A 297 -19.93 15.71 -29.88
CA TYR A 297 -19.00 16.83 -30.02
C TYR A 297 -19.46 17.83 -31.08
N THR A 298 -19.23 19.11 -30.82
CA THR A 298 -19.62 20.22 -31.71
C THR A 298 -18.86 20.23 -33.04
N ALA A 299 -17.79 19.45 -33.17
CA ALA A 299 -17.03 19.30 -34.41
C ALA A 299 -17.56 18.16 -35.31
N ASP A 300 -18.32 17.21 -34.75
CA ASP A 300 -18.77 16.02 -35.46
C ASP A 300 -19.96 16.34 -36.41
N PRO A 301 -19.84 16.06 -37.72
CA PRO A 301 -20.90 16.27 -38.70
C PRO A 301 -22.20 15.54 -38.36
N ALA A 302 -22.13 14.32 -37.80
CA ALA A 302 -23.32 13.56 -37.43
C ALA A 302 -24.07 14.23 -36.27
N THR A 303 -23.33 14.71 -35.27
CA THR A 303 -23.88 15.48 -34.14
C THR A 303 -24.55 16.78 -34.63
N LYS A 304 -23.92 17.52 -35.56
CA LYS A 304 -24.50 18.74 -36.13
C LYS A 304 -25.78 18.48 -36.92
N SER A 305 -25.78 17.45 -37.78
CA SER A 305 -26.95 17.08 -38.57
C SER A 305 -28.11 16.64 -37.69
N TRP A 306 -27.82 15.91 -36.61
CA TRP A 306 -28.83 15.47 -35.66
C TRP A 306 -29.47 16.66 -34.94
N LEU A 307 -28.67 17.62 -34.47
CA LEU A 307 -29.19 18.84 -33.83
C LEU A 307 -30.14 19.60 -34.76
N GLU A 308 -29.80 19.73 -36.04
CA GLU A 308 -30.67 20.42 -37.01
C GLU A 308 -32.02 19.72 -37.22
N ASN A 309 -32.02 18.39 -37.30
CA ASN A 309 -33.23 17.61 -37.56
C ASN A 309 -34.19 17.55 -36.37
N HIS A 310 -33.71 17.79 -35.15
CA HIS A 310 -34.49 17.63 -33.92
C HIS A 310 -34.61 18.92 -33.12
N LYS A 311 -34.42 20.08 -33.76
CA LYS A 311 -34.72 21.38 -33.14
C LYS A 311 -36.20 21.72 -33.34
N HIS A 312 -36.88 22.06 -32.25
CA HIS A 312 -38.20 22.68 -32.27
C HIS A 312 -38.06 24.19 -32.40
N SER A 313 -38.84 24.81 -33.29
CA SER A 313 -38.78 26.25 -33.56
C SER A 313 -39.11 27.11 -32.34
N ILE A 314 -39.93 26.60 -31.41
CA ILE A 314 -40.37 27.29 -30.20
C ILE A 314 -39.62 26.81 -28.94
N PHE A 315 -39.36 25.50 -28.83
CA PHE A 315 -38.87 24.88 -27.58
C PHE A 315 -37.37 24.57 -27.62
N GLY A 316 -36.70 24.79 -28.76
CA GLY A 316 -35.27 24.55 -28.90
C GLY A 316 -34.98 23.06 -29.04
N PHE A 317 -34.14 22.51 -28.16
CA PHE A 317 -33.67 21.13 -28.27
C PHE A 317 -34.29 20.21 -27.20
N PRO A 318 -34.33 18.89 -27.45
CA PRO A 318 -34.62 17.86 -26.44
C PRO A 318 -33.73 18.02 -25.20
N THR A 319 -34.18 17.57 -24.03
CA THR A 319 -33.44 17.68 -22.75
C THR A 319 -32.07 17.02 -22.76
N LEU A 320 -31.83 16.09 -23.69
CA LEU A 320 -30.52 15.50 -23.96
C LEU A 320 -29.46 16.55 -24.36
N VAL A 321 -29.87 17.68 -24.94
CA VAL A 321 -28.96 18.72 -25.43
C VAL A 321 -28.72 19.79 -24.38
N ARG A 322 -27.45 20.04 -24.08
CA ARG A 322 -27.05 21.10 -23.15
C ARG A 322 -27.10 22.48 -23.83
N PHE A 323 -28.15 23.24 -23.54
CA PHE A 323 -28.39 24.61 -24.06
C PHE A 323 -27.23 25.60 -23.86
N SER A 324 -26.37 25.36 -22.86
CA SER A 324 -25.20 26.20 -22.61
C SER A 324 -24.06 26.02 -23.62
N TRP A 325 -24.14 25.06 -24.53
CA TRP A 325 -23.13 24.87 -25.58
C TRP A 325 -23.12 26.03 -26.57
N GLY A 326 -21.92 26.54 -26.89
CA GLY A 326 -21.76 27.64 -27.84
C GLY A 326 -22.39 27.36 -29.21
N THR A 327 -22.42 26.10 -29.63
CA THR A 327 -23.04 25.65 -30.88
C THR A 327 -24.57 25.73 -30.84
N CYS A 328 -25.21 25.54 -29.69
CA CYS A 328 -26.65 25.75 -29.54
C CYS A 328 -27.00 27.24 -29.66
N LYS A 329 -26.13 28.14 -29.19
CA LYS A 329 -26.35 29.60 -29.29
C LYS A 329 -26.50 30.11 -30.72
N THR A 330 -25.80 29.51 -31.68
CA THR A 330 -25.96 29.87 -33.10
C THR A 330 -27.30 29.44 -33.67
N TYR A 331 -27.87 28.34 -33.19
CA TYR A 331 -29.18 27.85 -33.65
C TYR A 331 -30.35 28.70 -33.13
N PHE A 332 -30.24 29.27 -31.92
CA PHE A 332 -31.28 30.15 -31.36
C PHE A 332 -31.46 31.46 -32.11
N LYS A 333 -30.50 31.88 -32.95
CA LYS A 333 -30.69 33.05 -33.83
C LYS A 333 -31.83 32.87 -34.84
N SER A 334 -32.22 31.64 -35.11
CA SER A 334 -33.32 31.27 -36.02
C SER A 334 -34.59 30.81 -35.31
N GLY A 335 -34.64 30.88 -33.99
CA GLY A 335 -35.80 30.46 -33.19
C GLY A 335 -36.93 31.50 -33.21
N ALA A 336 -38.15 31.06 -32.92
CA ALA A 336 -39.27 31.98 -32.74
C ALA A 336 -39.09 32.78 -31.43
N GLU A 337 -39.27 34.10 -31.51
CA GLU A 337 -39.31 34.95 -30.31
C GLU A 337 -40.63 34.71 -29.58
N VAL A 338 -40.56 34.27 -28.32
CA VAL A 338 -41.73 34.06 -27.47
C VAL A 338 -41.82 35.22 -26.48
N LEU A 339 -42.82 36.06 -26.67
CA LEU A 339 -43.17 37.11 -25.71
C LEU A 339 -44.07 36.51 -24.64
N TRP A 340 -43.56 36.43 -23.42
CA TRP A 340 -44.32 35.97 -22.26
C TRP A 340 -45.02 37.19 -21.65
N SER A 341 -46.35 37.16 -21.64
CA SER A 341 -47.22 38.18 -21.04
C SER A 341 -47.40 37.98 -19.55
#